data_AF-A0A5M6IB12-F1
#
_entry.id   AF-A0A5M6IB12-F1
#
_cell.length_a   1.000
_cell.length_b   1.000
_cell.length_c   1.000
_cell.angle_alpha   90.00
_cell.angle_beta   90.00
_cell.angle_gamma   90.00
#
_symmetry.space_group_name_H-M   'P 1'
#
loop_
_entity.id
_entity.type
_entity.pdbx_description
1 polymer ?
#
loop_
_entity_poly.entity_id
_entity_poly.type
_entity_poly.pdbx_seq_one_letter_code
_entity_poly.pdbx_strand_id
1 'polypeptide(L)'
;MTSAGWWRGTHNVMRGPVMGTGQNPVDNSPGDGIAPLPIIPLVTAGVVQPAATFSRASAATWWDGSAFRAVDPNVPRVEGGALVIERAATNTAYQSTDIGALSSSSGTITRREPFGVGSWATLTANADGSALLIGAADGMTVGETYTISCYARARTRDQIFLQGREHRYPKTIFDLAAGAILSEASEYTSTITLLGTAVFRCSIRFVADTAGSYIVALGFTAQTGDSVDFYGRQLERGPGPTSLIATGNGAATRAADVLSHAPATAGTVRLIGTDAEGTAHPAQEPLMEPVTAAVPWAAPAGRWSDIWVEVA
;
A
#
# COMPACT_ATOMS: atom_id res chain seq x y z
N MET A 1 47.13 43.38 25.21
CA MET A 1 47.80 43.76 23.95
C MET A 1 47.02 43.08 22.84
N THR A 2 45.99 43.76 22.32
CA THR A 2 45.97 44.52 21.03
C THR A 2 46.00 43.53 19.86
N SER A 3 45.07 43.48 18.90
CA SER A 3 44.20 44.47 18.24
C SER A 3 43.22 43.68 17.34
N ALA A 4 41.91 43.91 17.31
CA ALA A 4 41.18 44.98 16.60
C ALA A 4 41.27 44.96 15.05
N GLY A 5 40.10 44.75 14.42
CA GLY A 5 39.69 45.35 13.13
C GLY A 5 39.77 44.43 11.89
N TRP A 6 38.94 44.56 10.83
CA TRP A 6 38.08 45.66 10.38
C TRP A 6 36.92 45.14 9.50
N TRP A 7 35.90 45.99 9.42
CA TRP A 7 34.67 45.99 8.62
C TRP A 7 34.91 46.23 7.10
N ARG A 8 33.96 45.79 6.26
CA ARG A 8 33.46 46.30 4.93
C ARG A 8 33.18 45.12 3.98
N GLY A 9 32.14 45.07 3.16
CA GLY A 9 31.10 46.04 2.84
C GLY A 9 29.99 45.40 1.98
N THR A 10 28.83 46.03 2.04
CA THR A 10 27.60 45.79 1.28
C THR A 10 27.77 46.02 -0.21
N HIS A 11 27.24 45.14 -1.07
CA HIS A 11 26.81 45.46 -2.44
C HIS A 11 25.44 44.82 -2.72
N ASN A 12 24.40 45.62 -2.53
CA ASN A 12 23.06 45.38 -3.05
C ASN A 12 23.06 45.83 -4.52
N VAL A 13 22.93 44.91 -5.47
CA VAL A 13 22.65 45.24 -6.86
C VAL A 13 21.17 45.03 -7.10
N MET A 14 20.41 46.12 -7.06
CA MET A 14 19.05 46.17 -7.59
C MET A 14 19.11 45.96 -9.11
N ARG A 15 18.61 44.83 -9.60
CA ARG A 15 18.24 44.66 -11.01
C ARG A 15 16.79 45.11 -11.17
N GLY A 16 16.59 46.18 -11.95
CA GLY A 16 15.28 46.69 -12.31
C GLY A 16 14.48 45.76 -13.22
N PRO A 17 13.19 46.07 -13.46
CA PRO A 17 12.29 45.25 -14.26
C PRO A 17 12.58 45.43 -15.75
N VAL A 18 12.88 44.33 -16.43
CA VAL A 18 12.95 44.28 -17.90
C VAL A 18 11.52 44.16 -18.43
N MET A 19 10.95 45.28 -18.89
CA MET A 19 9.75 45.26 -19.73
C MET A 19 10.15 44.81 -21.14
N GLY A 20 10.05 43.51 -21.39
CA GLY A 20 10.12 42.93 -22.72
C GLY A 20 8.71 42.84 -23.33
N THR A 21 8.37 43.77 -24.22
CA THR A 21 7.21 43.67 -25.11
C THR A 21 7.51 42.66 -26.22
N GLY A 22 7.48 41.37 -25.88
CA GLY A 22 7.50 40.28 -26.83
C GLY A 22 6.06 39.84 -27.11
N GLN A 23 5.41 40.45 -28.10
CA GLN A 23 4.23 39.84 -28.70
C GLN A 23 4.69 38.54 -29.37
N ASN A 24 4.29 37.41 -28.78
CA ASN A 24 4.36 36.12 -29.47
C ASN A 24 3.58 36.22 -30.78
N PRO A 25 4.13 35.79 -31.93
CA PRO A 25 3.33 35.62 -33.12
C PRO A 25 2.21 34.64 -32.79
N VAL A 26 0.98 35.11 -32.92
CA VAL A 26 -0.21 34.29 -32.82
C VAL A 26 -0.15 33.34 -34.01
N ASP A 27 0.24 32.10 -33.74
CA ASP A 27 0.11 31.01 -34.67
C ASP A 27 -1.40 30.77 -34.89
N ASN A 28 -1.94 31.42 -35.92
CA ASN A 28 -3.30 31.24 -36.42
C ASN A 28 -3.35 30.08 -37.42
N SER A 29 -2.57 29.01 -37.22
CA SER A 29 -2.86 27.78 -37.92
C SER A 29 -4.27 27.32 -37.49
N PRO A 30 -5.17 27.02 -38.43
CA PRO A 30 -6.50 26.52 -38.11
C PRO A 30 -6.30 25.13 -37.51
N GLY A 31 -6.13 25.07 -36.19
CA GLY A 31 -6.09 23.82 -35.46
C GLY A 31 -7.35 23.05 -35.81
N ASP A 32 -7.16 21.83 -36.31
CA ASP A 32 -8.23 20.93 -36.74
C ASP A 32 -9.35 20.95 -35.70
N GLY A 33 -10.46 21.64 -36.04
CA GLY A 33 -11.54 22.03 -35.14
C GLY A 33 -12.43 20.86 -34.71
N ILE A 34 -11.82 19.74 -34.33
CA ILE A 34 -12.52 18.60 -33.75
C ILE A 34 -12.98 19.05 -32.37
N ALA A 35 -14.29 19.25 -32.22
CA ALA A 35 -14.89 19.52 -30.93
C ALA A 35 -14.46 18.41 -29.95
N PRO A 36 -14.04 18.75 -28.72
CA PRO A 36 -13.65 17.75 -27.74
C PRO A 36 -14.79 16.77 -27.50
N LEU A 37 -14.45 15.48 -27.44
CA LEU A 37 -15.44 14.42 -27.19
C LEU A 37 -16.14 14.65 -25.84
N PRO A 38 -17.43 14.31 -25.72
CA PRO A 38 -18.12 14.35 -24.45
C PRO A 38 -17.43 13.45 -23.41
N ILE A 39 -17.22 13.99 -22.20
CA ILE A 39 -16.60 13.27 -21.08
C ILE A 39 -17.65 12.97 -20.01
N ILE A 40 -17.68 11.72 -19.54
CA ILE A 40 -18.52 11.29 -18.41
C ILE A 40 -17.59 10.89 -17.25
N PRO A 41 -17.54 11.67 -16.15
CA PRO A 41 -16.70 11.32 -15.01
C PRO A 41 -17.33 10.16 -14.22
N LEU A 42 -16.52 9.16 -13.89
CA LEU A 42 -16.88 8.01 -13.05
C LEU A 42 -16.27 8.13 -11.65
N VAL A 43 -15.05 8.64 -11.57
CA VAL A 43 -14.34 8.96 -10.33
C VAL A 43 -13.62 10.30 -10.51
N THR A 44 -13.65 11.16 -9.50
CA THR A 44 -12.93 12.44 -9.49
C THR A 44 -12.29 12.65 -8.13
N ALA A 45 -10.95 12.81 -8.10
CA ALA A 45 -10.18 12.86 -6.86
C ALA A 45 -10.56 11.76 -5.84
N GLY A 46 -10.74 10.53 -6.33
CA GLY A 46 -11.12 9.35 -5.55
C GLY A 46 -12.61 9.26 -5.19
N VAL A 47 -13.43 10.26 -5.50
CA VAL A 47 -14.86 10.27 -5.21
C VAL A 47 -15.65 9.64 -6.36
N VAL A 48 -16.42 8.60 -6.06
CA VAL A 48 -17.33 7.94 -7.02
C VAL A 48 -18.44 8.91 -7.45
N GLN A 49 -18.61 9.06 -8.76
CA GLN A 49 -19.58 9.97 -9.37
C GLN A 49 -20.92 9.26 -9.66
N PRO A 50 -22.03 9.99 -9.85
CA PRO A 50 -23.36 9.39 -10.08
C PRO A 50 -23.46 8.47 -11.30
N ALA A 51 -22.54 8.59 -12.27
CA ALA A 51 -22.50 7.74 -13.45
C ALA A 51 -21.94 6.33 -13.17
N ALA A 52 -21.34 6.10 -12.01
CA ALA A 52 -20.79 4.82 -11.61
C ALA A 52 -21.46 4.31 -10.32
N THR A 53 -21.40 3.00 -10.11
CA THR A 53 -21.87 2.34 -8.89
C THR A 53 -20.72 1.63 -8.22
N PHE A 54 -20.58 1.81 -6.91
CA PHE A 54 -19.64 1.03 -6.10
C PHE A 54 -20.39 -0.03 -5.30
N SER A 55 -19.83 -1.23 -5.22
CA SER A 55 -20.33 -2.29 -4.36
C SER A 55 -19.20 -3.10 -3.73
N ARG A 56 -19.45 -3.56 -2.50
CA ARG A 56 -18.62 -4.54 -1.78
C ARG A 56 -19.50 -5.22 -0.75
N ALA A 57 -19.57 -6.55 -0.80
CA ALA A 57 -20.47 -7.34 0.05
C ALA A 57 -20.06 -7.38 1.54
N SER A 58 -18.78 -7.19 1.85
CA SER A 58 -18.26 -7.26 3.22
C SER A 58 -17.83 -5.88 3.74
N ALA A 59 -17.70 -5.76 5.06
CA ALA A 59 -16.90 -4.69 5.65
C ALA A 59 -15.43 -4.81 5.18
N ALA A 60 -14.71 -3.71 5.27
CA ALA A 60 -13.28 -3.63 4.96
C ALA A 60 -12.56 -2.80 6.04
N THR A 61 -11.24 -2.68 5.90
CA THR A 61 -10.46 -1.69 6.64
C THR A 61 -9.81 -0.71 5.67
N TRP A 62 -9.54 0.49 6.16
CA TRP A 62 -8.76 1.50 5.44
C TRP A 62 -7.82 2.22 6.40
N TRP A 63 -6.74 2.76 5.85
CA TRP A 63 -5.79 3.59 6.58
C TRP A 63 -6.19 5.06 6.47
N ASP A 64 -6.53 5.70 7.60
CA ASP A 64 -6.94 7.11 7.63
C ASP A 64 -5.78 8.12 7.73
N GLY A 65 -4.54 7.65 7.61
CA GLY A 65 -3.33 8.44 7.88
C GLY A 65 -2.82 8.34 9.33
N SER A 66 -3.62 7.78 10.24
CA SER A 66 -3.29 7.66 11.67
C SER A 66 -3.58 6.29 12.27
N ALA A 67 -4.65 5.62 11.86
CA ALA A 67 -5.10 4.33 12.38
C ALA A 67 -5.91 3.56 11.33
N PHE A 68 -6.05 2.24 11.53
CA PHE A 68 -6.92 1.41 10.69
C PHE A 68 -8.39 1.55 11.10
N ARG A 69 -9.25 2.00 10.21
CA ARG A 69 -10.69 2.16 10.49
C ARG A 69 -11.48 1.09 9.77
N ALA A 70 -12.58 0.67 10.38
CA ALA A 70 -13.57 -0.16 9.71
C ALA A 70 -14.33 0.67 8.66
N VAL A 71 -14.72 0.02 7.57
CA VAL A 71 -15.55 0.59 6.51
C VAL A 71 -16.70 -0.37 6.27
N ASP A 72 -17.91 0.17 6.30
CA ASP A 72 -19.12 -0.62 6.07
C ASP A 72 -19.18 -1.19 4.64
N PRO A 73 -19.98 -2.24 4.41
CA PRO A 73 -20.29 -2.71 3.06
C PRO A 73 -20.76 -1.58 2.15
N ASN A 74 -20.44 -1.67 0.86
CA ASN A 74 -20.79 -0.68 -0.18
C ASN A 74 -20.31 0.77 0.04
N VAL A 75 -19.46 1.03 1.04
CA VAL A 75 -18.82 2.34 1.22
C VAL A 75 -17.45 2.33 0.51
N PRO A 76 -17.21 3.20 -0.50
CA PRO A 76 -15.92 3.31 -1.17
C PRO A 76 -14.79 3.65 -0.19
N ARG A 77 -13.59 3.13 -0.46
CA ARG A 77 -12.37 3.46 0.30
C ARG A 77 -11.54 4.46 -0.49
N VAL A 78 -11.19 5.58 0.14
CA VAL A 78 -10.36 6.62 -0.49
C VAL A 78 -9.11 6.81 0.35
N GLU A 79 -7.94 6.56 -0.24
CA GLU A 79 -6.65 6.68 0.43
C GLU A 79 -5.74 7.56 -0.41
N GLY A 80 -5.20 8.63 0.20
CA GLY A 80 -4.32 9.57 -0.52
C GLY A 80 -4.98 10.28 -1.71
N GLY A 81 -6.31 10.43 -1.69
CA GLY A 81 -7.08 11.03 -2.80
C GLY A 81 -7.39 10.07 -3.96
N ALA A 82 -7.15 8.77 -3.80
CA ALA A 82 -7.47 7.75 -4.80
C ALA A 82 -8.48 6.74 -4.27
N LEU A 83 -9.43 6.35 -5.12
CA LEU A 83 -10.35 5.24 -4.87
C LEU A 83 -9.56 3.93 -4.86
N VAL A 84 -9.68 3.17 -3.79
CA VAL A 84 -9.05 1.86 -3.64
C VAL A 84 -10.02 0.78 -4.12
N ILE A 85 -9.61 0.02 -5.13
CA ILE A 85 -10.32 -1.15 -5.65
C ILE A 85 -9.43 -2.37 -5.48
N GLU A 86 -9.85 -3.33 -4.66
CA GLU A 86 -9.10 -4.55 -4.41
C GLU A 86 -9.92 -5.82 -4.69
N ARG A 87 -9.28 -6.81 -5.32
CA ARG A 87 -9.81 -8.18 -5.49
C ARG A 87 -10.29 -8.80 -4.18
N ALA A 88 -11.12 -9.83 -4.24
CA ALA A 88 -11.41 -10.63 -3.04
C ALA A 88 -10.12 -11.28 -2.53
N ALA A 89 -9.95 -11.33 -1.21
CA ALA A 89 -8.78 -11.95 -0.58
C ALA A 89 -9.14 -12.54 0.78
N THR A 90 -8.38 -13.56 1.17
CA THR A 90 -8.50 -14.23 2.46
C THR A 90 -7.19 -14.08 3.20
N ASN A 91 -7.24 -13.52 4.41
CA ASN A 91 -6.12 -13.57 5.33
C ASN A 91 -6.23 -14.83 6.19
N THR A 92 -5.25 -15.72 6.08
CA THR A 92 -5.17 -16.95 6.86
C THR A 92 -4.31 -16.82 8.12
N ALA A 93 -3.61 -15.69 8.32
CA ALA A 93 -2.89 -15.45 9.55
C ALA A 93 -3.85 -15.20 10.71
N TYR A 94 -3.67 -15.91 11.81
CA TYR A 94 -4.43 -15.72 13.05
C TYR A 94 -4.03 -14.42 13.77
N GLN A 95 -4.97 -13.85 14.50
CA GLN A 95 -4.79 -12.72 15.41
C GLN A 95 -4.13 -11.50 14.73
N SER A 96 -4.53 -11.16 13.50
CA SER A 96 -3.88 -10.08 12.75
C SER A 96 -4.00 -8.72 13.44
N THR A 97 -5.09 -8.50 14.18
CA THR A 97 -5.36 -7.24 14.90
C THR A 97 -4.99 -7.27 16.38
N ASP A 98 -4.58 -8.44 16.88
CA ASP A 98 -4.23 -8.66 18.28
C ASP A 98 -3.02 -9.61 18.38
N ILE A 99 -1.94 -9.20 17.72
CA ILE A 99 -0.69 -9.98 17.69
C ILE A 99 -0.19 -10.28 19.12
N GLY A 100 -0.51 -9.42 20.09
CA GLY A 100 -0.20 -9.61 21.51
C GLY A 100 -0.80 -10.87 22.15
N ALA A 101 -1.80 -11.49 21.53
CA ALA A 101 -2.34 -12.78 21.95
C ALA A 101 -1.53 -13.99 21.45
N LEU A 102 -0.58 -13.79 20.53
CA LEU A 102 0.29 -14.86 20.04
C LEU A 102 1.36 -15.21 21.07
N SER A 103 1.84 -16.45 21.01
CA SER A 103 3.05 -16.85 21.74
C SER A 103 4.31 -16.47 20.94
N SER A 104 5.32 -15.93 21.62
CA SER A 104 6.65 -15.70 21.08
C SER A 104 7.58 -16.86 21.40
N SER A 105 8.47 -17.23 20.48
CA SER A 105 9.43 -18.33 20.69
C SER A 105 10.73 -17.88 21.38
N SER A 106 11.07 -16.60 21.29
CA SER A 106 12.37 -16.03 21.73
C SER A 106 12.25 -14.56 22.16
N GLY A 107 11.11 -14.17 22.69
CA GLY A 107 10.91 -12.80 23.16
C GLY A 107 9.74 -12.72 24.12
N THR A 108 9.49 -11.53 24.63
CA THR A 108 8.25 -11.21 25.34
C THR A 108 7.41 -10.34 24.43
N ILE A 109 6.17 -10.74 24.19
CA ILE A 109 5.20 -9.91 23.48
C ILE A 109 4.27 -9.24 24.47
N THR A 110 4.07 -7.93 24.33
CA THR A 110 3.19 -7.15 25.18
C THR A 110 2.24 -6.33 24.32
N ARG A 111 0.93 -6.45 24.54
CA ARG A 111 -0.06 -5.58 23.90
C ARG A 111 0.19 -4.12 24.31
N ARG A 112 0.04 -3.20 23.35
CA ARG A 112 0.23 -1.76 23.53
C ARG A 112 -1.04 -0.99 23.20
N GLU A 113 -0.88 0.28 22.83
CA GLU A 113 -2.00 1.16 22.62
C GLU A 113 -2.86 0.76 21.40
N PRO A 114 -4.15 1.14 21.41
CA PRO A 114 -5.05 0.89 20.30
C PRO A 114 -4.53 1.48 18.99
N PHE A 115 -4.77 0.75 17.89
CA PHE A 115 -4.41 1.17 16.55
C PHE A 115 -5.58 0.92 15.59
N GLY A 116 -6.70 1.57 15.90
CA GLY A 116 -7.90 1.47 15.10
C GLY A 116 -8.70 0.20 15.44
N VAL A 117 -8.85 -0.71 14.48
CA VAL A 117 -9.58 -2.00 14.66
C VAL A 117 -8.84 -3.04 15.51
N GLY A 118 -7.70 -2.67 16.12
CA GLY A 118 -6.88 -3.57 16.93
C GLY A 118 -5.92 -2.81 17.84
N SER A 119 -4.80 -3.42 18.20
CA SER A 119 -3.76 -2.78 19.03
C SER A 119 -2.37 -3.18 18.56
N TRP A 120 -1.41 -2.26 18.68
CA TRP A 120 0.01 -2.60 18.52
C TRP A 120 0.41 -3.66 19.54
N ALA A 121 1.44 -4.43 19.19
CA ALA A 121 2.14 -5.28 20.15
C ALA A 121 3.65 -5.03 20.05
N THR A 122 4.30 -4.85 21.20
CA THR A 122 5.76 -4.78 21.26
C THR A 122 6.32 -6.18 21.42
N LEU A 123 7.19 -6.59 20.50
CA LEU A 123 8.05 -7.75 20.68
C LEU A 123 9.38 -7.26 21.25
N THR A 124 9.76 -7.77 22.42
CA THR A 124 11.04 -7.47 23.09
C THR A 124 11.91 -8.71 23.12
N ALA A 125 13.17 -8.58 22.72
CA ALA A 125 14.14 -9.67 22.72
C ALA A 125 14.54 -10.09 24.13
N ASN A 126 14.60 -11.41 24.33
CA ASN A 126 15.20 -12.01 25.52
C ASN A 126 16.73 -12.13 25.32
N ALA A 127 17.42 -12.87 26.20
CA ALA A 127 18.89 -13.02 26.15
C ALA A 127 19.43 -13.83 24.96
N ASP A 128 18.54 -14.33 24.09
CA ASP A 128 18.84 -15.40 23.13
C ASP A 128 19.22 -14.89 21.73
N GLY A 129 19.67 -13.64 21.60
CA GLY A 129 20.21 -13.08 20.36
C GLY A 129 19.17 -12.78 19.26
N SER A 130 17.89 -13.09 19.47
CA SER A 130 16.81 -12.85 18.52
C SER A 130 15.46 -12.73 19.22
N ALA A 131 14.48 -12.12 18.55
CA ALA A 131 13.08 -12.14 18.96
C ALA A 131 12.20 -12.52 17.77
N LEU A 132 11.37 -13.56 17.93
CA LEU A 132 10.52 -14.08 16.86
C LEU A 132 9.08 -14.31 17.33
N LEU A 133 8.14 -13.94 16.46
CA LEU A 133 6.78 -14.46 16.43
C LEU A 133 6.67 -15.45 15.30
N ILE A 134 6.33 -16.68 15.65
CA ILE A 134 6.22 -17.80 14.71
C ILE A 134 4.75 -18.18 14.60
N GLY A 135 4.27 -18.38 13.38
CA GLY A 135 2.96 -18.96 13.12
C GLY A 135 3.04 -19.99 12.00
N ALA A 136 2.16 -20.99 12.08
CA ALA A 136 1.93 -21.90 10.98
C ALA A 136 1.09 -21.22 9.88
N ALA A 137 1.32 -21.65 8.66
CA ALA A 137 0.61 -21.28 7.46
C ALA A 137 0.22 -22.57 6.74
N ASP A 138 -0.98 -23.05 7.01
CA ASP A 138 -1.46 -24.33 6.48
C ASP A 138 -2.18 -24.17 5.14
N GLY A 139 -2.26 -25.26 4.39
CA GLY A 139 -3.01 -25.30 3.13
C GLY A 139 -2.32 -24.53 1.99
N MET A 140 -0.99 -24.49 1.99
CA MET A 140 -0.24 -23.97 0.84
C MET A 140 -0.41 -24.91 -0.37
N THR A 141 -0.61 -24.33 -1.54
CA THR A 141 -0.73 -25.04 -2.82
C THR A 141 0.52 -24.79 -3.67
N VAL A 142 1.20 -25.86 -4.11
CA VAL A 142 2.42 -25.75 -4.93
C VAL A 142 2.16 -24.97 -6.21
N GLY A 143 3.08 -24.07 -6.56
CA GLY A 143 3.00 -23.21 -7.75
C GLY A 143 2.17 -21.95 -7.56
N GLU A 144 1.43 -21.83 -6.46
CA GLU A 144 0.65 -20.63 -6.16
C GLU A 144 1.50 -19.56 -5.49
N THR A 145 1.23 -18.31 -5.84
CA THR A 145 1.86 -17.16 -5.19
C THR A 145 1.16 -16.83 -3.88
N TYR A 146 1.95 -16.57 -2.84
CA TYR A 146 1.49 -16.09 -1.54
C TYR A 146 2.23 -14.82 -1.16
N THR A 147 1.55 -13.97 -0.38
CA THR A 147 2.14 -12.76 0.18
C THR A 147 1.95 -12.76 1.69
N ILE A 148 3.05 -12.58 2.42
CA ILE A 148 3.05 -12.29 3.86
C ILE A 148 3.26 -10.79 4.02
N SER A 149 2.48 -10.14 4.88
CA SER A 149 2.74 -8.75 5.25
C SER A 149 2.47 -8.46 6.71
N CYS A 150 3.08 -7.40 7.23
CA CYS A 150 2.76 -6.82 8.52
C CYS A 150 3.03 -5.32 8.50
N TYR A 151 2.51 -4.64 9.52
CA TYR A 151 2.86 -3.26 9.83
C TYR A 151 3.86 -3.25 10.99
N ALA A 152 4.89 -2.42 10.87
CA ALA A 152 5.91 -2.30 11.88
C ALA A 152 6.30 -0.83 12.09
N ARG A 153 6.73 -0.52 13.31
CA ARG A 153 7.41 0.74 13.63
C ARG A 153 8.58 0.48 14.57
N ALA A 154 9.68 1.16 14.33
CA ALA A 154 10.89 1.02 15.12
C ALA A 154 10.65 1.44 16.58
N ARG A 155 11.35 0.79 17.51
CA ARG A 155 11.48 1.22 18.91
C ARG A 155 12.96 1.39 19.22
N THR A 156 13.54 0.48 19.99
CA THR A 156 14.99 0.43 20.22
C THR A 156 15.72 -0.30 19.10
N ARG A 157 14.99 -1.06 18.27
CA ARG A 157 15.48 -1.68 17.04
C ARG A 157 14.68 -1.18 15.84
N ASP A 158 15.38 -1.05 14.71
CA ASP A 158 14.87 -0.57 13.42
C ASP A 158 14.98 -1.61 12.30
N GLN A 159 15.72 -2.70 12.51
CA GLN A 159 15.82 -3.79 11.55
C GLN A 159 14.91 -4.95 11.94
N ILE A 160 14.04 -5.34 11.03
CA ILE A 160 13.18 -6.52 11.16
C ILE A 160 13.42 -7.50 10.02
N PHE A 161 12.96 -8.73 10.17
CA PHE A 161 12.81 -9.63 9.05
C PHE A 161 11.40 -10.21 8.95
N LEU A 162 11.03 -10.53 7.71
CA LEU A 162 9.95 -11.47 7.40
C LEU A 162 10.56 -12.73 6.79
N GLN A 163 9.94 -13.86 7.14
CA GLN A 163 10.37 -15.18 6.73
C GLN A 163 9.15 -16.07 6.50
N GLY A 164 9.22 -16.88 5.46
CA GLY A 164 8.28 -17.94 5.14
C GLY A 164 9.03 -19.20 4.72
N ARG A 165 8.43 -20.38 4.87
CA ARG A 165 8.96 -21.70 4.45
C ARG A 165 9.80 -22.42 5.50
N GLU A 166 9.68 -23.74 5.50
CA GLU A 166 10.35 -24.65 6.44
C GLU A 166 11.82 -24.96 6.04
N HIS A 167 12.09 -25.10 4.74
CA HIS A 167 13.42 -25.50 4.27
C HIS A 167 14.28 -24.27 3.99
N ARG A 168 15.33 -24.08 4.82
CA ARG A 168 16.37 -23.02 4.75
C ARG A 168 16.01 -21.65 5.31
N TYR A 169 14.78 -21.46 5.79
CA TYR A 169 14.39 -20.24 6.50
C TYR A 169 14.80 -18.93 5.75
N PRO A 170 14.48 -18.80 4.45
CA PRO A 170 14.77 -17.59 3.72
C PRO A 170 14.11 -16.39 4.38
N LYS A 171 14.76 -15.23 4.34
CA LYS A 171 14.26 -14.02 4.98
C LYS A 171 14.61 -12.78 4.17
N THR A 172 13.74 -11.79 4.29
CA THR A 172 14.05 -10.42 3.89
C THR A 172 14.24 -9.60 5.14
N ILE A 173 15.33 -8.83 5.20
CA ILE A 173 15.62 -7.87 6.28
C ILE A 173 15.23 -6.48 5.78
N PHE A 174 14.37 -5.81 6.54
CA PHE A 174 13.91 -4.46 6.31
C PHE A 174 14.54 -3.51 7.32
N ASP A 175 14.90 -2.32 6.87
CA ASP A 175 15.33 -1.18 7.69
C ASP A 175 14.18 -0.17 7.79
N LEU A 176 13.59 -0.07 8.98
CA LEU A 176 12.50 0.84 9.29
C LEU A 176 12.99 2.29 9.52
N ALA A 177 14.27 2.52 9.76
CA ALA A 177 14.80 3.89 9.87
C ALA A 177 15.01 4.49 8.47
N ALA A 178 15.57 3.70 7.55
CA ALA A 178 15.81 4.13 6.17
C ALA A 178 14.60 3.92 5.25
N GLY A 179 13.64 3.07 5.62
CA GLY A 179 12.56 2.65 4.74
C GLY A 179 13.06 1.81 3.56
N ALA A 180 14.03 0.93 3.79
CA ALA A 180 14.73 0.19 2.75
C ALA A 180 14.79 -1.33 3.01
N ILE A 181 15.07 -2.11 1.98
CA ILE A 181 15.39 -3.55 2.08
C ILE A 181 16.92 -3.68 2.18
N LEU A 182 17.41 -4.28 3.27
CA LEU A 182 18.86 -4.49 3.50
C LEU A 182 19.36 -5.79 2.88
N SER A 183 18.52 -6.82 2.88
CA SER A 183 18.84 -8.14 2.37
C SER A 183 17.54 -8.82 1.97
N GLU A 184 17.57 -9.54 0.86
CA GLU A 184 16.43 -10.28 0.32
C GLU A 184 16.91 -11.65 -0.15
N ALA A 185 16.17 -12.69 0.22
CA ALA A 185 16.39 -14.03 -0.32
C ALA A 185 15.91 -14.08 -1.79
N SER A 186 16.64 -14.79 -2.65
CA SER A 186 16.40 -14.83 -4.10
C SER A 186 15.00 -15.30 -4.53
N GLU A 187 14.33 -16.08 -3.69
CA GLU A 187 12.98 -16.60 -3.87
C GLU A 187 11.87 -15.62 -3.50
N TYR A 188 12.22 -14.47 -2.93
CA TYR A 188 11.28 -13.44 -2.50
C TYR A 188 11.26 -12.25 -3.44
N THR A 189 10.09 -11.66 -3.57
CA THR A 189 9.93 -10.27 -3.99
C THR A 189 9.36 -9.50 -2.82
N SER A 190 10.10 -8.53 -2.30
CA SER A 190 9.77 -7.85 -1.06
C SER A 190 9.47 -6.38 -1.30
N THR A 191 8.62 -5.82 -0.45
CA THR A 191 8.31 -4.39 -0.48
C THR A 191 8.33 -3.83 0.94
N ILE A 192 8.78 -2.59 1.05
CA ILE A 192 8.60 -1.75 2.22
C ILE A 192 7.95 -0.45 1.78
N THR A 193 6.84 -0.10 2.41
CA THR A 193 6.06 1.10 2.06
C THR A 193 5.78 1.90 3.32
N LEU A 194 6.12 3.18 3.30
CA LEU A 194 5.77 4.11 4.36
C LEU A 194 4.26 4.45 4.28
N LEU A 195 3.53 4.28 5.39
CA LEU A 195 2.11 4.64 5.48
C LEU A 195 1.86 5.98 6.17
N GLY A 196 2.78 6.40 7.03
CA GLY A 196 2.68 7.61 7.86
C GLY A 196 4.06 7.98 8.42
N THR A 197 4.14 8.77 9.48
CA THR A 197 5.43 9.34 9.94
C THR A 197 6.49 8.33 10.40
N ALA A 198 6.12 7.10 10.80
CA ALA A 198 7.08 6.06 11.18
C ALA A 198 6.50 4.63 11.09
N VAL A 199 5.39 4.46 10.35
CA VAL A 199 4.72 3.17 10.20
C VAL A 199 4.99 2.66 8.81
N PHE A 200 5.60 1.48 8.73
CA PHE A 200 5.88 0.81 7.48
C PHE A 200 5.01 -0.42 7.34
N ARG A 201 4.56 -0.67 6.12
CA ARG A 201 4.10 -2.00 5.70
C ARG A 201 5.29 -2.71 5.08
N CYS A 202 5.64 -3.86 5.63
CA CYS A 202 6.65 -4.76 5.07
C CYS A 202 5.93 -5.98 4.50
N SER A 203 6.34 -6.43 3.33
CA SER A 203 5.79 -7.64 2.73
C SER A 203 6.83 -8.46 1.98
N ILE A 204 6.61 -9.77 1.94
CA ILE A 204 7.35 -10.71 1.10
C ILE A 204 6.34 -11.50 0.27
N ARG A 205 6.62 -11.63 -1.02
CA ARG A 205 5.89 -12.47 -1.96
C ARG A 205 6.77 -13.64 -2.38
N PHE A 206 6.20 -14.83 -2.43
CA PHE A 206 6.89 -16.04 -2.83
C PHE A 206 5.93 -17.01 -3.52
N VAL A 207 6.48 -17.96 -4.28
CA VAL A 207 5.73 -19.09 -4.83
C VAL A 207 5.90 -20.28 -3.91
N ALA A 208 4.80 -20.89 -3.47
CA ALA A 208 4.87 -22.09 -2.65
C ALA A 208 5.44 -23.25 -3.48
N ASP A 209 6.48 -23.90 -2.96
CA ASP A 209 7.15 -25.06 -3.59
C ASP A 209 6.81 -26.39 -2.93
N THR A 210 6.06 -26.34 -1.83
CA THR A 210 5.66 -27.53 -1.07
C THR A 210 4.19 -27.39 -0.70
N ALA A 211 3.45 -28.50 -0.79
CA ALA A 211 2.07 -28.55 -0.32
C ALA A 211 2.05 -28.74 1.20
N GLY A 212 1.15 -28.08 1.91
CA GLY A 212 0.97 -28.26 3.35
C GLY A 212 1.35 -27.02 4.17
N SER A 213 2.13 -27.22 5.23
CA SER A 213 2.39 -26.21 6.26
C SER A 213 3.71 -25.47 6.02
N TYR A 214 3.64 -24.14 6.06
CA TYR A 214 4.80 -23.26 6.09
C TYR A 214 4.97 -22.69 7.50
N ILE A 215 6.21 -22.52 7.92
CA ILE A 215 6.53 -21.64 9.04
C ILE A 215 6.60 -20.22 8.50
N VAL A 216 5.83 -19.32 9.10
CA VAL A 216 5.90 -17.89 8.84
C VAL A 216 6.38 -17.20 10.11
N ALA A 217 7.44 -16.42 9.99
CA ALA A 217 8.02 -15.70 11.09
C ALA A 217 8.16 -14.21 10.78
N LEU A 218 7.93 -13.40 11.80
CA LEU A 218 8.31 -12.00 11.84
C LEU A 218 9.15 -11.78 13.10
N GLY A 219 10.20 -10.98 13.01
CA GLY A 219 11.14 -10.87 14.11
C GLY A 219 12.35 -10.01 13.78
N PHE A 220 13.36 -10.09 14.63
CA PHE A 220 14.62 -9.37 14.46
C PHE A 220 15.77 -10.07 15.21
N THR A 221 16.99 -9.91 14.71
CA THR A 221 18.22 -10.27 15.45
C THR A 221 18.55 -9.11 16.41
N ALA A 222 18.84 -9.43 17.67
CA ALA A 222 18.84 -8.45 18.74
C ALA A 222 19.70 -8.82 19.95
N GLN A 223 20.02 -7.81 20.75
CA GLN A 223 20.46 -7.99 22.13
C GLN A 223 19.26 -7.97 23.09
N THR A 224 19.43 -8.46 24.31
CA THR A 224 18.41 -8.41 25.36
C THR A 224 17.82 -7.00 25.50
N GLY A 225 16.49 -6.88 25.45
CA GLY A 225 15.78 -5.62 25.63
C GLY A 225 15.56 -4.81 24.34
N ASP A 226 16.18 -5.20 23.22
CA ASP A 226 15.81 -4.64 21.91
C ASP A 226 14.33 -4.91 21.61
N SER A 227 13.69 -3.98 20.93
CA SER A 227 12.24 -4.02 20.73
C SER A 227 11.81 -3.42 19.41
N VAL A 228 10.69 -3.93 18.91
CA VAL A 228 9.95 -3.44 17.73
C VAL A 228 8.46 -3.60 17.98
N ASP A 229 7.64 -2.69 17.44
CA ASP A 229 6.20 -2.88 17.44
C ASP A 229 5.71 -3.48 16.12
N PHE A 230 4.79 -4.43 16.23
CA PHE A 230 4.14 -5.11 15.12
C PHE A 230 2.61 -5.00 15.20
N TYR A 231 1.98 -4.98 14.03
CA TYR A 231 0.53 -5.00 13.85
C TYR A 231 0.14 -5.63 12.51
N GLY A 232 -1.11 -6.09 12.37
CA GLY A 232 -1.72 -6.45 11.09
C GLY A 232 -1.02 -7.55 10.31
N ARG A 233 -0.64 -8.67 10.96
CA ARG A 233 -0.05 -9.83 10.27
C ARG A 233 -1.05 -10.40 9.27
N GLN A 234 -0.66 -10.49 8.00
CA GLN A 234 -1.47 -11.08 6.93
C GLN A 234 -0.69 -12.15 6.18
N LEU A 235 -1.39 -13.22 5.82
CA LEU A 235 -0.97 -14.20 4.82
C LEU A 235 -2.11 -14.38 3.82
N GLU A 236 -1.87 -14.00 2.57
CA GLU A 236 -2.88 -14.01 1.52
C GLU A 236 -2.36 -14.77 0.29
N ARG A 237 -3.23 -15.54 -0.37
CA ARG A 237 -2.93 -16.07 -1.71
C ARG A 237 -3.03 -14.94 -2.74
N GLY A 238 -1.99 -14.78 -3.55
CA GLY A 238 -1.91 -13.87 -4.69
C GLY A 238 -0.70 -12.92 -4.66
N PRO A 239 -0.59 -12.05 -5.67
CA PRO A 239 0.66 -11.41 -6.07
C PRO A 239 1.07 -10.18 -5.25
N GLY A 240 0.24 -9.76 -4.31
CA GLY A 240 0.49 -8.60 -3.47
C GLY A 240 -0.47 -8.55 -2.30
N PRO A 241 -0.13 -7.76 -1.27
CA PRO A 241 -0.90 -7.69 -0.05
C PRO A 241 -2.09 -6.74 -0.24
N THR A 242 -3.30 -7.15 0.17
CA THR A 242 -4.48 -6.25 0.12
C THR A 242 -4.57 -5.42 1.39
N SER A 243 -5.54 -4.52 1.54
CA SER A 243 -5.75 -3.80 2.79
C SER A 243 -5.95 -4.77 3.97
N LEU A 244 -5.77 -4.28 5.20
CA LEU A 244 -5.84 -5.14 6.38
C LEU A 244 -7.15 -5.95 6.45
N ILE A 245 -7.04 -7.27 6.37
CA ILE A 245 -8.14 -8.17 6.66
C ILE A 245 -7.99 -8.63 8.11
N ALA A 246 -8.84 -8.07 8.97
CA ALA A 246 -8.83 -8.35 10.40
C ALA A 246 -9.24 -9.81 10.66
N THR A 247 -8.42 -10.52 11.43
CA THR A 247 -8.65 -11.90 11.86
C THR A 247 -8.56 -11.99 13.37
N GLY A 248 -9.37 -12.89 13.94
CA GLY A 248 -9.25 -13.36 15.32
C GLY A 248 -8.62 -14.75 15.35
N ASN A 249 -9.31 -15.74 15.90
CA ASN A 249 -8.85 -17.14 15.96
C ASN A 249 -8.99 -17.92 14.64
N GLY A 250 -9.39 -17.27 13.55
CA GLY A 250 -9.66 -17.92 12.26
C GLY A 250 -9.36 -17.02 11.08
N ALA A 251 -9.27 -17.62 9.90
CA ALA A 251 -9.16 -16.90 8.64
C ALA A 251 -10.39 -16.01 8.41
N ALA A 252 -10.19 -14.88 7.73
CA ALA A 252 -11.27 -13.99 7.32
C ALA A 252 -11.10 -13.62 5.85
N THR A 253 -12.23 -13.44 5.17
CA THR A 253 -12.28 -13.09 3.75
C THR A 253 -12.92 -11.72 3.58
N ARG A 254 -12.27 -10.86 2.80
CA ARG A 254 -12.83 -9.61 2.29
C ARG A 254 -13.36 -9.85 0.88
N ALA A 255 -14.58 -9.40 0.61
CA ALA A 255 -15.16 -9.40 -0.74
C ALA A 255 -14.43 -8.40 -1.66
N ALA A 256 -14.45 -8.67 -2.96
CA ALA A 256 -13.91 -7.74 -3.96
C ALA A 256 -14.64 -6.39 -3.90
N ASP A 257 -13.89 -5.31 -4.13
CA ASP A 257 -14.46 -4.02 -4.50
C ASP A 257 -14.85 -4.06 -5.97
N VAL A 258 -16.04 -3.56 -6.30
CA VAL A 258 -16.53 -3.48 -7.69
C VAL A 258 -17.03 -2.07 -7.94
N LEU A 259 -16.30 -1.32 -8.77
CA LEU A 259 -16.78 -0.10 -9.39
C LEU A 259 -17.27 -0.45 -10.79
N SER A 260 -18.55 -0.21 -11.08
CA SER A 260 -19.14 -0.49 -12.38
C SER A 260 -19.78 0.73 -13.03
N HIS A 261 -19.81 0.72 -14.35
CA HIS A 261 -20.50 1.68 -15.19
C HIS A 261 -21.23 0.94 -16.31
N ALA A 262 -22.43 1.37 -16.66
CA ALA A 262 -23.19 0.84 -17.80
C ALA A 262 -23.22 1.92 -18.90
N PRO A 263 -22.30 1.86 -19.89
CA PRO A 263 -22.21 2.86 -20.94
C PRO A 263 -23.46 2.86 -21.81
N ALA A 264 -24.04 4.03 -22.07
CA ALA A 264 -25.14 4.18 -23.03
C ALA A 264 -24.64 4.09 -24.48
N THR A 265 -23.37 4.48 -24.71
CA THR A 265 -22.70 4.53 -26.02
C THR A 265 -21.31 3.91 -25.88
N ALA A 266 -20.73 3.45 -26.99
CA ALA A 266 -19.35 2.99 -27.01
C ALA A 266 -18.37 4.15 -26.80
N GLY A 267 -17.15 3.83 -26.41
CA GLY A 267 -16.12 4.82 -26.11
C GLY A 267 -14.87 4.20 -25.50
N THR A 268 -14.09 5.03 -24.82
CA THR A 268 -12.87 4.61 -24.12
C THR A 268 -12.93 5.11 -22.68
N VAL A 269 -12.73 4.19 -21.73
CA VAL A 269 -12.47 4.56 -20.33
C VAL A 269 -11.00 4.92 -20.19
N ARG A 270 -10.72 5.99 -19.45
CA ARG A 270 -9.38 6.40 -19.03
C ARG A 270 -9.29 6.38 -17.52
N LEU A 271 -8.19 5.85 -17.01
CA LEU A 271 -7.91 5.77 -15.57
C LEU A 271 -6.56 6.42 -15.26
N ILE A 272 -6.54 7.34 -14.29
CA ILE A 272 -5.32 7.91 -13.71
C ILE A 272 -5.13 7.32 -12.32
N GLY A 273 -3.93 6.82 -12.03
CA GLY A 273 -3.62 6.25 -10.74
C GLY A 273 -2.51 5.21 -10.77
N THR A 274 -2.70 4.13 -10.02
CA THR A 274 -1.75 3.01 -9.94
C THR A 274 -2.53 1.70 -9.98
N ASP A 275 -2.15 0.77 -10.86
CA ASP A 275 -2.81 -0.54 -10.94
C ASP A 275 -2.41 -1.48 -9.79
N ALA A 276 -2.96 -2.69 -9.78
CA ALA A 276 -2.72 -3.69 -8.74
C ALA A 276 -1.27 -4.18 -8.69
N GLU A 277 -0.53 -4.05 -9.80
CA GLU A 277 0.87 -4.41 -9.94
C GLU A 277 1.82 -3.30 -9.49
N GLY A 278 1.30 -2.09 -9.24
CA GLY A 278 2.07 -0.92 -8.81
C GLY A 278 2.53 -0.03 -9.96
N THR A 279 2.05 -0.26 -11.19
CA THR A 279 2.38 0.58 -12.35
C THR A 279 1.61 1.89 -12.27
N ALA A 280 2.30 3.02 -12.37
CA ALA A 280 1.69 4.34 -12.38
C ALA A 280 1.15 4.69 -13.78
N HIS A 281 -0.07 5.21 -13.83
CA HIS A 281 -0.78 5.68 -15.02
C HIS A 281 -1.05 7.18 -14.85
N PRO A 282 -0.12 8.07 -15.28
CA PRO A 282 -0.26 9.51 -15.11
C PRO A 282 -1.25 10.11 -16.12
N ALA A 283 -1.62 11.38 -15.94
CA ALA A 283 -2.58 12.06 -16.83
C ALA A 283 -2.16 12.07 -18.31
N GLN A 284 -0.86 12.10 -18.58
CA GLN A 284 -0.29 12.07 -19.93
C GLN A 284 -0.33 10.68 -20.57
N GLU A 285 -0.41 9.63 -19.77
CA GLU A 285 -0.42 8.22 -20.18
C GLU A 285 -1.38 7.44 -19.28
N PRO A 286 -2.70 7.71 -19.37
CA PRO A 286 -3.68 7.01 -18.56
C PRO A 286 -3.84 5.57 -19.07
N LEU A 287 -4.26 4.66 -18.18
CA LEU A 287 -4.73 3.35 -18.61
C LEU A 287 -5.99 3.53 -19.46
N MET A 288 -6.00 2.93 -20.65
CA MET A 288 -7.11 3.04 -21.60
C MET A 288 -7.77 1.67 -21.81
N GLU A 289 -9.09 1.63 -21.66
CA GLU A 289 -9.88 0.42 -21.90
C GLU A 289 -11.08 0.74 -22.80
N PRO A 290 -11.37 -0.09 -23.83
CA PRO A 290 -12.55 0.12 -24.66
C PRO A 290 -13.82 -0.21 -23.88
N VAL A 291 -14.88 0.58 -24.11
CA VAL A 291 -16.23 0.29 -23.60
C VAL A 291 -17.22 0.13 -24.73
N THR A 292 -18.13 -0.83 -24.55
CA THR A 292 -19.19 -1.14 -25.51
C THR A 292 -20.54 -0.70 -24.93
N ALA A 293 -21.39 -0.12 -25.78
CA ALA A 293 -22.74 0.28 -25.39
C ALA A 293 -23.51 -0.89 -24.76
N ALA A 294 -24.20 -0.63 -23.65
CA ALA A 294 -25.00 -1.57 -22.88
C ALA A 294 -24.26 -2.78 -22.28
N VAL A 295 -22.93 -2.83 -22.36
CA VAL A 295 -22.12 -3.85 -21.68
C VAL A 295 -21.54 -3.26 -20.40
N PRO A 296 -21.87 -3.79 -19.21
CA PRO A 296 -21.30 -3.29 -17.97
C PRO A 296 -19.77 -3.37 -18.00
N TRP A 297 -19.13 -2.22 -17.75
CA TRP A 297 -17.70 -2.13 -17.50
C TRP A 297 -17.45 -2.18 -16.00
N ALA A 298 -16.36 -2.81 -15.59
CA ALA A 298 -15.90 -2.83 -14.20
C ALA A 298 -14.44 -2.40 -14.14
N ALA A 299 -14.12 -1.50 -13.22
CA ALA A 299 -12.77 -1.00 -13.08
C ALA A 299 -11.81 -2.12 -12.60
N PRO A 300 -10.58 -2.18 -13.15
CA PRO A 300 -9.55 -3.06 -12.64
C PRO A 300 -9.16 -2.68 -11.20
N ALA A 301 -8.60 -3.65 -10.48
CA ALA A 301 -8.03 -3.40 -9.16
C ALA A 301 -6.88 -2.39 -9.24
N GLY A 302 -6.79 -1.50 -8.24
CA GLY A 302 -5.83 -0.40 -8.23
C GLY A 302 -6.24 0.72 -7.28
N ARG A 303 -5.50 1.82 -7.37
CA ARG A 303 -5.71 3.08 -6.69
C ARG A 303 -5.91 4.15 -7.75
N TRP A 304 -7.16 4.57 -7.96
CA TRP A 304 -7.52 5.45 -9.08
C TRP A 304 -7.93 6.83 -8.56
N SER A 305 -7.19 7.88 -8.93
CA SER A 305 -7.57 9.26 -8.59
C SER A 305 -8.74 9.71 -9.45
N ASP A 306 -8.71 9.40 -10.74
CA ASP A 306 -9.70 9.85 -11.70
C ASP A 306 -10.00 8.74 -12.71
N ILE A 307 -11.28 8.60 -13.05
CA ILE A 307 -11.78 7.67 -14.06
C ILE A 307 -12.85 8.39 -14.85
N TRP A 308 -12.75 8.37 -16.19
CA TRP A 308 -13.78 8.95 -17.06
C TRP A 308 -13.95 8.16 -18.35
N VAL A 309 -15.10 8.34 -18.99
CA VAL A 309 -15.40 7.80 -20.33
C VAL A 309 -15.33 8.95 -21.33
N GLU A 310 -14.57 8.76 -22.40
CA GLU A 310 -14.67 9.55 -23.64
C GLU A 310 -15.62 8.82 -24.59
N VAL A 311 -16.76 9.46 -24.88
CA VAL A 311 -17.80 8.87 -25.75
C VAL A 311 -17.41 9.06 -27.21
N ALA A 312 -17.51 7.99 -28.01
CA ALA A 312 -17.24 8.00 -29.44
C ALA A 312 -18.39 8.59 -30.27
#